data_AF-A0A958FBB8-F1
#
_entry.id   AF-A0A958FBB8-F1
#
_cell.length_a   1.000
_cell.length_b   1.000
_cell.length_c   1.000
_cell.angle_alpha   90.00
_cell.angle_beta   90.00
_cell.angle_gamma   90.00
#
_symmetry.space_group_name_H-M   'P 1'
#
loop_
_entity.id
_entity.type
_entity.pdbx_description
1 polymer ?
#
loop_
_entity_poly.entity_id
_entity_poly.type
_entity_poly.pdbx_seq_one_letter_code
_entity_poly.pdbx_strand_id
1 'polypeptide(L)'
;MARLAKERRQKLALAVGAIPFLAAGIDAITMGDTLFGAVNLAMAILNLAAIRFLDRYSLQANILLAVLNAFVALLVAHNYNLAGKTGLPYAWLLISIGYLGAAGVMYFRAGRKVSQHAAKD
;
A
#
# COMPACT_ATOMS: atom_id res chain seq x y z
N MET A 1 25.45 5.79 -0.82
CA MET A 1 24.52 5.78 -1.98
C MET A 1 23.34 4.82 -1.82
N ALA A 2 23.53 3.58 -1.34
CA ALA A 2 22.44 2.59 -1.23
C ALA A 2 21.25 3.00 -0.32
N ARG A 3 21.49 3.77 0.75
CA ARG A 3 20.43 4.25 1.66
C ARG A 3 19.48 5.25 0.99
N LEU A 4 20.02 6.24 0.29
CA LEU A 4 19.25 7.25 -0.45
C LEU A 4 18.39 6.62 -1.56
N ALA A 5 18.94 5.63 -2.28
CA ALA A 5 18.21 4.90 -3.30
C ALA A 5 17.02 4.11 -2.72
N LYS A 6 17.19 3.50 -1.54
CA LYS A 6 16.14 2.77 -0.83
C LYS A 6 15.01 3.70 -0.36
N GLU A 7 15.36 4.82 0.28
CA GLU A 7 14.38 5.82 0.74
C GLU A 7 13.59 6.40 -0.44
N ARG A 8 14.27 6.76 -1.54
CA ARG A 8 13.60 7.27 -2.75
C ARG A 8 12.64 6.25 -3.35
N ARG A 9 13.02 4.97 -3.41
CA ARG A 9 12.15 3.89 -3.91
C ARG A 9 10.90 3.70 -3.05
N GLN A 10 11.02 3.79 -1.73
CA GLN A 10 9.88 3.67 -0.82
C GLN A 10 8.93 4.87 -0.92
N LYS A 11 9.48 6.09 -1.00
CA LYS A 11 8.68 7.31 -1.20
C LYS A 11 7.94 7.28 -2.55
N LEU A 12 8.60 6.79 -3.60
CA LEU A 12 7.95 6.56 -4.90
C LEU A 12 6.83 5.53 -4.83
N ALA A 13 7.02 4.41 -4.13
CA ALA A 13 5.98 3.39 -3.99
C ALA A 13 4.73 3.95 -3.28
N LEU A 14 4.91 4.79 -2.26
CA LEU A 14 3.81 5.47 -1.57
C LEU A 14 3.10 6.49 -2.46
N ALA A 15 3.86 7.31 -3.21
CA ALA A 15 3.29 8.28 -4.13
C ALA A 15 2.52 7.60 -5.27
N VAL A 16 3.09 6.57 -5.88
CA VAL A 16 2.45 5.76 -6.93
C VAL A 16 1.23 5.04 -6.38
N GLY A 17 1.25 4.62 -5.11
CA GLY A 17 0.10 4.02 -4.42
C GLY A 17 -1.04 4.98 -4.14
N ALA A 18 -0.74 6.23 -3.80
CA ALA A 18 -1.75 7.23 -3.48
C ALA A 18 -2.60 7.63 -4.69
N ILE A 19 -2.03 7.64 -5.90
CA ILE A 19 -2.73 8.06 -7.13
C ILE A 19 -3.94 7.16 -7.45
N PRO A 20 -3.81 5.82 -7.52
CA PRO A 20 -4.94 4.92 -7.72
C PRO A 20 -6.01 5.06 -6.65
N PHE A 21 -5.64 5.19 -5.37
CA PHE A 21 -6.62 5.36 -4.29
C PHE A 21 -7.36 6.68 -4.38
N LEU A 22 -6.69 7.75 -4.81
CA LEU A 22 -7.33 9.04 -5.03
C LEU A 22 -8.33 8.95 -6.19
N ALA A 23 -7.94 8.31 -7.30
CA ALA A 23 -8.82 8.09 -8.45
C ALA A 23 -10.03 7.21 -8.09
N ALA A 24 -9.82 6.08 -7.40
CA ALA A 24 -10.89 5.20 -6.96
C ALA A 24 -11.82 5.86 -5.94
N GLY A 25 -11.27 6.72 -5.07
CA GLY A 25 -12.05 7.49 -4.11
C GLY A 25 -13.01 8.46 -4.79
N ILE A 26 -12.53 9.23 -5.77
CA ILE A 26 -13.36 10.14 -6.55
C ILE A 26 -14.43 9.36 -7.33
N ASP A 27 -14.05 8.28 -8.02
CA ASP A 27 -14.97 7.45 -8.82
C ASP A 27 -16.06 6.78 -7.97
N ALA A 28 -15.74 6.36 -6.74
CA ALA A 28 -16.74 5.80 -5.82
C ALA A 28 -17.74 6.87 -5.33
N ILE A 29 -17.28 8.09 -5.04
CA ILE A 29 -18.16 9.20 -4.67
C ILE A 29 -19.11 9.55 -5.82
N THR A 30 -18.61 9.59 -7.06
CA THR A 30 -19.47 9.91 -8.23
C THR A 30 -20.51 8.82 -8.51
N MET A 31 -20.28 7.58 -8.09
CA MET A 31 -21.25 6.48 -8.16
C MET A 31 -22.23 6.43 -6.98
N GLY A 32 -22.12 7.34 -6.00
CA GLY A 32 -23.00 7.39 -4.84
C GLY A 32 -22.53 6.56 -3.63
N ASP A 33 -21.40 5.84 -3.73
CA ASP A 33 -20.80 5.13 -2.61
C ASP A 33 -19.82 6.04 -1.85
N THR A 34 -20.38 7.00 -1.11
CA THR A 34 -19.60 8.03 -0.42
C THR A 34 -18.71 7.46 0.68
N LEU A 35 -19.15 6.40 1.38
CA LEU A 35 -18.35 5.79 2.44
C LEU A 35 -17.12 5.09 1.86
N PHE A 36 -17.30 4.29 0.80
CA PHE A 36 -16.19 3.64 0.13
C PHE A 36 -15.23 4.65 -0.50
N GLY A 37 -15.77 5.72 -1.08
CA GLY A 37 -14.99 6.83 -1.59
C GLY A 37 -14.14 7.52 -0.52
N ALA A 38 -14.73 7.82 0.64
CA ALA A 38 -14.03 8.43 1.77
C ALA A 38 -12.89 7.54 2.30
N VAL A 39 -13.10 6.22 2.39
CA VAL A 39 -12.05 5.27 2.78
C VAL A 39 -10.88 5.31 1.80
N ASN A 40 -11.14 5.30 0.50
CA ASN A 40 -10.10 5.36 -0.52
C ASN A 40 -9.33 6.70 -0.48
N LEU A 41 -10.03 7.83 -0.31
CA LEU A 41 -9.38 9.13 -0.14
C LEU A 41 -8.53 9.18 1.13
N ALA A 42 -9.02 8.64 2.25
CA ALA A 42 -8.26 8.55 3.49
C ALA A 42 -6.98 7.72 3.30
N MET A 43 -7.05 6.61 2.55
CA MET A 43 -5.87 5.81 2.20
C MET A 43 -4.89 6.57 1.30
N ALA A 44 -5.36 7.35 0.34
CA ALA A 44 -4.50 8.20 -0.48
C ALA A 44 -3.76 9.23 0.38
N ILE A 45 -4.48 9.92 1.28
CA ILE A 45 -3.91 10.89 2.22
C ILE A 45 -2.90 10.21 3.14
N LEU A 46 -3.22 9.04 3.68
CA LEU A 46 -2.33 8.27 4.55
C LEU A 46 -1.02 7.90 3.84
N ASN A 47 -1.09 7.45 2.58
CA ASN A 47 0.09 7.14 1.78
C ASN A 47 0.93 8.39 1.50
N LEU A 48 0.31 9.53 1.19
CA LEU A 48 1.03 10.80 0.99
C LEU A 48 1.67 11.31 2.29
N ALA A 49 0.93 11.26 3.40
CA ALA A 49 1.45 11.63 4.72
C ALA A 49 2.64 10.73 5.10
N ALA A 50 2.56 9.43 4.81
CA ALA A 50 3.63 8.48 5.08
C ALA A 50 4.93 8.82 4.33
N ILE A 51 4.90 9.52 3.19
CA ILE A 51 6.12 9.98 2.50
C ILE A 51 6.94 10.93 3.39
N ARG A 52 6.27 11.81 4.14
CA ARG A 52 6.91 12.80 5.02
C ARG A 52 7.50 12.15 6.28
N PHE A 53 6.86 11.09 6.77
CA PHE A 53 7.20 10.44 8.05
C PHE A 53 7.89 9.08 7.90
N LEU A 54 8.20 8.66 6.67
CA LEU A 54 8.77 7.35 6.37
C LEU A 54 10.00 7.02 7.22
N ASP A 55 10.86 8.00 7.46
CA ASP A 55 12.13 7.85 8.18
C ASP A 55 11.92 7.67 9.70
N ARG A 56 10.72 7.95 10.21
CA ARG A 56 10.32 7.78 11.62
C ARG A 56 9.49 6.52 11.87
N TYR A 57 9.02 5.85 10.82
CA TYR A 57 8.19 4.67 10.98
C TYR A 57 9.01 3.42 11.26
N SER A 58 8.55 2.66 12.25
CA SER A 58 9.07 1.33 12.53
C SER A 58 8.83 0.41 11.32
N LEU A 59 9.62 -0.65 11.21
CA LEU A 59 9.42 -1.66 10.18
C LEU A 59 8.01 -2.27 10.23
N GLN A 60 7.48 -2.46 11.45
CA GLN A 60 6.13 -2.97 11.68
C GLN A 60 5.06 -2.03 11.13
N ALA A 61 5.20 -0.71 11.32
CA ALA A 61 4.27 0.27 10.76
C ALA A 61 4.26 0.25 9.22
N ASN A 62 5.43 0.10 8.59
CA ASN A 62 5.53 -0.03 7.14
C ASN A 62 4.88 -1.32 6.60
N ILE A 63 5.05 -2.44 7.32
CA ILE A 63 4.39 -3.71 6.99
C ILE A 63 2.88 -3.57 7.13
N LEU A 64 2.40 -2.99 8.24
CA LEU A 64 0.99 -2.78 8.49
C LEU A 64 0.35 -1.90 7.41
N LEU A 65 1.01 -0.79 7.03
CA LEU A 65 0.54 0.08 5.95
C LEU A 65 0.44 -0.67 4.62
N ALA A 66 1.43 -1.50 4.29
CA ALA A 66 1.40 -2.31 3.08
C ALA A 66 0.24 -3.33 3.10
N VAL A 67 0.00 -4.00 4.23
CA VAL A 67 -1.14 -4.94 4.39
C VAL A 67 -2.46 -4.19 4.27
N LEU A 68 -2.59 -3.02 4.89
CA LEU A 68 -3.80 -2.20 4.79
C LEU A 68 -4.06 -1.75 3.35
N ASN A 69 -3.03 -1.29 2.63
CA ASN A 69 -3.13 -0.97 1.21
C ASN A 69 -3.57 -2.18 0.39
N ALA A 70 -3.03 -3.37 0.65
CA ALA A 70 -3.43 -4.59 -0.05
C ALA A 70 -4.91 -4.92 0.19
N PHE A 71 -5.36 -4.81 1.43
CA PHE A 71 -6.74 -5.10 1.82
C PHE A 71 -7.72 -4.13 1.16
N VAL A 72 -7.44 -2.82 1.22
CA VAL A 72 -8.31 -1.82 0.57
C VAL A 72 -8.30 -1.99 -0.95
N ALA A 73 -7.15 -2.26 -1.56
CA ALA A 73 -7.07 -2.57 -3.00
C ALA A 73 -7.93 -3.78 -3.39
N LEU A 74 -7.99 -4.82 -2.55
CA LEU A 74 -8.87 -5.97 -2.76
C LEU A 74 -10.35 -5.58 -2.68
N LEU A 75 -10.73 -4.72 -1.73
CA LEU A 75 -12.09 -4.19 -1.65
C LEU A 75 -12.45 -3.36 -2.88
N VAL A 76 -11.52 -2.56 -3.41
CA VAL A 76 -11.73 -1.79 -4.66
C VAL A 76 -11.93 -2.72 -5.84
N ALA A 77 -11.12 -3.78 -5.94
CA ALA A 77 -11.31 -4.81 -6.97
C ALA A 77 -12.71 -5.44 -6.90
N HIS A 78 -13.15 -5.79 -5.68
CA HIS A 78 -14.47 -6.37 -5.46
C HIS A 78 -15.59 -5.40 -5.82
N ASN A 79 -15.49 -4.14 -5.40
CA ASN A 79 -16.49 -3.12 -5.72
C ASN A 79 -16.61 -2.89 -7.23
N TYR A 80 -15.48 -2.80 -7.94
CA TYR A 80 -15.52 -2.68 -9.40
C TYR A 80 -16.07 -3.90 -10.11
N ASN A 81 -15.87 -5.08 -9.54
CA ASN A 81 -16.47 -6.31 -10.06
C ASN A 81 -17.99 -6.29 -9.91
N LEU A 82 -18.51 -5.84 -8.76
CA LEU A 82 -19.95 -5.65 -8.53
C LEU A 82 -20.55 -4.58 -9.44
N ALA A 83 -19.80 -3.50 -9.70
CA ALA A 83 -20.20 -2.45 -10.63
C ALA A 83 -20.12 -2.86 -12.12
N GLY A 84 -19.73 -4.10 -12.42
CA GLY A 84 -19.62 -4.62 -13.78
C GLY A 84 -18.49 -4.01 -14.62
N LYS A 85 -17.53 -3.30 -14.01
CA LYS A 85 -16.40 -2.72 -14.73
C LYS A 85 -15.42 -3.83 -15.12
N THR A 86 -15.24 -4.04 -16.42
CA THR A 86 -14.25 -5.00 -16.94
C THR A 86 -12.83 -4.44 -16.84
N GLY A 87 -11.84 -5.28 -16.52
CA GLY A 87 -10.42 -4.89 -16.52
C GLY A 87 -9.93 -4.26 -15.21
N LEU A 88 -10.66 -3.28 -14.66
CA LEU A 88 -10.27 -2.59 -13.41
C LEU A 88 -10.11 -3.54 -12.21
N PRO A 89 -10.99 -4.53 -11.96
CA PRO A 89 -10.81 -5.48 -10.86
C PRO A 89 -9.46 -6.21 -10.91
N TYR A 90 -9.02 -6.61 -12.11
CA TYR A 90 -7.75 -7.31 -12.30
C TYR A 90 -6.55 -6.41 -12.01
N ALA A 91 -6.59 -5.14 -12.41
CA ALA A 91 -5.55 -4.18 -12.08
C ALA A 91 -5.42 -3.98 -10.56
N TRP A 92 -6.55 -3.87 -9.86
CA TRP A 92 -6.58 -3.73 -8.40
C TRP A 92 -6.14 -4.99 -7.66
N LEU A 93 -6.44 -6.18 -8.18
CA LEU A 93 -5.90 -7.45 -7.67
C LEU A 93 -4.38 -7.50 -7.80
N LEU A 94 -3.82 -7.08 -8.94
CA LEU A 94 -2.37 -7.02 -9.13
C LEU A 94 -1.71 -6.03 -8.15
N ILE A 95 -2.33 -4.87 -7.92
CA ILE A 95 -1.88 -3.89 -6.91
C ILE A 95 -1.89 -4.53 -5.51
N SER A 96 -2.96 -5.22 -5.16
CA SER A 96 -3.09 -5.91 -3.86
C SER A 96 -1.99 -6.95 -3.65
N ILE A 97 -1.74 -7.80 -4.64
CA ILE A 97 -0.65 -8.78 -4.63
C ILE A 97 0.72 -8.09 -4.50
N GLY A 98 0.92 -6.97 -5.21
CA GLY A 98 2.15 -6.18 -5.12
C GLY A 98 2.42 -5.67 -3.69
N TYR A 99 1.39 -5.18 -3.01
CA TYR A 99 1.49 -4.74 -1.61
C TYR A 99 1.75 -5.89 -0.64
N LEU A 100 1.07 -7.04 -0.79
CA LEU A 100 1.35 -8.24 0.01
C LEU A 100 2.77 -8.75 -0.21
N GLY A 101 3.23 -8.78 -1.46
CA GLY A 101 4.61 -9.14 -1.79
C GLY A 101 5.62 -8.19 -1.13
N ALA A 102 5.35 -6.88 -1.15
CA ALA A 102 6.19 -5.90 -0.46
C ALA A 102 6.22 -6.13 1.06
N ALA A 103 5.07 -6.37 1.69
CA ALA A 103 4.94 -6.68 3.12
C ALA A 103 5.70 -7.96 3.47
N GLY A 104 5.54 -9.04 2.69
CA GLY A 104 6.24 -10.30 2.87
C GLY A 104 7.75 -10.15 2.76
N VAL A 105 8.25 -9.42 1.75
CA VAL A 105 9.69 -9.14 1.60
C VAL A 105 10.22 -8.35 2.79
N MET A 106 9.48 -7.37 3.31
CA MET A 106 9.87 -6.64 4.52
C MET A 106 9.95 -7.56 5.74
N TYR A 107 8.96 -8.42 5.93
CA TYR A 107 8.88 -9.38 7.03
C TYR A 107 10.04 -10.40 7.00
N PHE A 108 10.28 -11.07 5.87
CA PHE A 108 11.37 -12.05 5.74
C PHE A 108 12.76 -11.42 5.88
N ARG A 109 12.93 -10.16 5.45
CA ARG A 109 14.19 -9.43 5.65
C ARG A 109 14.40 -9.00 7.10
N ALA A 110 13.32 -8.80 7.86
CA ALA A 110 13.38 -8.52 9.29
C ALA A 110 13.94 -9.75 10.04
N GLY A 111 13.36 -10.92 9.80
CA GLY A 111 13.76 -12.17 10.47
C GLY A 111 15.22 -12.54 10.24
N ARG A 112 15.73 -12.41 9.01
CA ARG A 112 17.14 -12.70 8.70
C ARG A 112 18.15 -11.83 9.45
N LYS A 113 17.81 -10.58 9.75
CA LYS A 113 18.70 -9.69 10.51
C LYS A 113 18.83 -10.10 11.98
N VAL A 114 17.74 -10.63 12.56
CA VAL A 114 17.73 -11.11 13.95
C VAL A 114 18.62 -12.35 14.08
N SER A 115 18.50 -13.32 13.17
CA SER A 115 19.31 -14.55 13.20
C SER A 115 20.81 -14.29 13.02
N GLN A 116 21.21 -13.25 12.27
CA GLN A 116 22.63 -12.89 12.10
C GLN A 116 23.24 -12.17 13.31
N HIS A 117 22.44 -11.53 14.17
CA HIS A 117 22.94 -11.00 15.44
C HIS A 117 23.04 -12.12 16.49
N ALA A 118 22.02 -12.98 16.58
CA ALA A 118 22.04 -14.11 17.51
C ALA A 118 23.14 -15.15 17.24
N ALA A 119 23.70 -15.22 16.03
CA ALA A 119 24.81 -16.12 15.68
C ALA A 119 26.20 -15.52 15.94
N LYS A 120 26.29 -14.28 16.44
CA LYS A 120 27.56 -13.60 16.77
C LYS A 120 27.79 -13.44 18.27
N ASP A 121 26.80 -13.80 19.07
CA ASP A 121 26.86 -13.89 20.53
C ASP A 121 27.18 -15.33 20.95
#